data_AF-A0A1M4U5I6-F1
#
_entry.id   AF-A0A1M4U5I6-F1
#
_cell.length_a   1.000
_cell.length_b   1.000
_cell.length_c   1.000
_cell.angle_alpha   90.00
_cell.angle_beta   90.00
_cell.angle_gamma   90.00
#
_symmetry.space_group_name_H-M   'P 1'
#
loop_
_entity.id
_entity.type
_entity.pdbx_description
1 polymer ?
#
loop_
_entity_poly.entity_id
_entity_poly.type
_entity_poly.pdbx_seq_one_letter_code
_entity_poly.pdbx_strand_id
1 'polypeptide(L)'
;MIDYKKLFKQLLSELNEVTDLEVITSEIGKGTAAAEFTDIENSFRMKLTKDIYEFYSQVGFVNIEWRFKKPLQLDEQEYVVDGKINILPLHDVFWGVDDLGWGNILWFDHMENATKQKMRKLRPFDFFDEEDNGCISFQRNETDVSPNLVLYSTDNGYYPLKLNIESYLKLLLQTKGISRWPFLLVKAPINENEIFMATMKTFLPLLFKNNKEYDLFMKNMNL
;
A
#
# COMPACT_ATOMS: atom_id res chain seq x y z
N MET A 1 -3.29 12.30 18.60
CA MET A 1 -2.64 12.48 17.28
C MET A 1 -1.72 11.31 17.07
N ILE A 2 -1.81 10.63 15.93
CA ILE A 2 -0.98 9.46 15.62
C ILE A 2 0.39 9.94 15.14
N ASP A 3 1.45 9.33 15.67
CA ASP A 3 2.83 9.57 15.24
C ASP A 3 3.22 8.51 14.19
N TYR A 4 2.96 8.82 12.92
CA TYR A 4 3.19 7.89 11.81
C TYR A 4 4.68 7.58 11.63
N LYS A 5 5.55 8.57 11.86
CA LYS A 5 6.99 8.39 11.74
C LYS A 5 7.52 7.41 12.78
N LYS A 6 7.01 7.47 14.01
CA LYS A 6 7.32 6.49 15.05
C LYS A 6 6.81 5.10 14.69
N LEU A 7 5.62 4.96 14.11
CA LEU A 7 5.07 3.67 13.70
C LEU A 7 5.97 2.96 12.66
N PHE A 8 6.43 3.65 11.61
CA PHE A 8 7.33 3.04 10.63
C PHE A 8 8.72 2.74 11.20
N LYS A 9 9.25 3.59 12.10
CA LYS A 9 10.49 3.28 12.82
C LYS A 9 10.36 2.04 13.70
N GLN A 10 9.20 1.86 14.35
CA GLN A 10 8.92 0.67 15.12
C GLN A 10 8.85 -0.57 14.22
N LEU A 11 8.14 -0.50 13.07
CA LEU A 11 8.12 -1.57 12.09
C LEU A 11 9.54 -1.98 11.67
N LEU A 12 10.42 -1.01 11.37
CA LEU A 12 11.81 -1.29 11.02
C LEU A 12 12.56 -1.99 12.17
N SER A 13 12.33 -1.59 13.41
CA SER A 13 12.89 -2.29 14.58
C SER A 13 12.41 -3.74 14.65
N GLU A 14 11.11 -3.96 14.45
CA GLU A 14 10.51 -5.30 14.47
C GLU A 14 11.04 -6.19 13.34
N LEU A 15 11.17 -5.66 12.12
CA LEU A 15 11.76 -6.41 11.00
C LEU A 15 13.21 -6.82 11.28
N ASN A 16 14.01 -5.92 11.87
CA ASN A 16 15.40 -6.21 12.23
C ASN A 16 15.55 -7.19 13.40
N GLU A 17 14.51 -7.39 14.23
CA GLU A 17 14.49 -8.40 15.29
C GLU A 17 14.28 -9.83 14.73
N VAL A 18 13.73 -9.97 13.52
CA VAL A 18 13.49 -11.28 12.89
C VAL A 18 14.76 -11.78 12.23
N THR A 19 15.38 -12.81 12.81
CA THR A 19 16.72 -13.28 12.39
C THR A 19 16.75 -13.83 10.96
N ASP A 20 15.64 -14.41 10.48
CA ASP A 20 15.55 -15.00 9.14
C ASP A 20 15.18 -13.99 8.05
N LEU A 21 14.92 -12.73 8.40
CA LEU A 21 14.66 -11.64 7.46
C LEU A 21 15.92 -10.83 7.18
N GLU A 22 15.96 -10.22 6.02
CA GLU A 22 16.85 -9.12 5.68
C GLU A 22 16.05 -7.93 5.15
N VAL A 23 16.36 -6.74 5.67
CA VAL A 23 15.83 -5.47 5.16
C VAL A 23 16.73 -5.03 4.01
N ILE A 24 16.14 -4.91 2.81
CA ILE A 24 16.83 -4.54 1.57
C ILE A 24 16.94 -3.02 1.47
N THR A 25 15.82 -2.33 1.67
CA THR A 25 15.72 -0.87 1.62
C THR A 25 14.93 -0.38 2.82
N SER A 26 15.34 0.74 3.42
CA SER A 26 14.58 1.39 4.49
C SER A 26 14.80 2.89 4.49
N GLU A 27 13.86 3.61 3.88
CA GLU A 27 13.83 5.06 3.84
C GLU A 27 12.49 5.57 4.35
N ILE A 28 12.55 6.54 5.26
CA ILE A 28 11.38 7.27 5.74
C ILE A 28 11.69 8.74 5.53
N GLY A 29 10.87 9.39 4.72
CA GLY A 29 11.06 10.77 4.35
C GLY A 29 10.96 11.76 5.51
N LYS A 30 11.18 13.01 5.15
CA LYS A 30 10.78 14.16 5.96
C LYS A 30 9.36 14.54 5.57
N GLY A 31 8.63 15.12 6.51
CA GLY A 31 7.30 15.65 6.25
C GLY A 31 7.27 16.57 5.03
N THR A 32 6.23 16.42 4.22
CA THR A 32 5.96 17.26 3.06
C THR A 32 5.83 18.72 3.48
N ALA A 33 6.43 19.62 2.71
CA ALA A 33 6.37 21.05 2.99
C ALA A 33 4.95 21.59 2.77
N ALA A 34 4.52 22.56 3.59
CA ALA A 34 3.19 23.19 3.49
C ALA A 34 2.88 23.78 2.09
N ALA A 35 3.92 24.26 1.39
CA ALA A 35 3.80 24.81 0.04
C ALA A 35 3.34 23.75 -0.98
N GLU A 36 3.80 22.50 -0.86
CA GLU A 36 3.44 21.41 -1.78
C GLU A 36 1.94 21.10 -1.70
N PHE A 37 1.38 21.04 -0.49
CA PHE A 37 -0.07 20.83 -0.33
C PHE A 37 -0.87 21.95 -0.99
N THR A 38 -0.42 23.20 -0.84
CA THR A 38 -1.06 24.36 -1.44
C THR A 38 -0.99 24.29 -2.96
N ASP A 39 0.15 23.87 -3.51
CA ASP A 39 0.33 23.71 -4.94
C ASP A 39 -0.58 22.63 -5.53
N ILE A 40 -0.67 21.47 -4.87
CA ILE A 40 -1.58 20.38 -5.26
C ILE A 40 -3.04 20.85 -5.27
N GLU A 41 -3.49 21.49 -4.19
CA GLU A 41 -4.88 21.95 -4.10
C GLU A 41 -5.23 22.95 -5.21
N ASN A 42 -4.30 23.85 -5.52
CA ASN A 42 -4.47 24.85 -6.58
C ASN A 42 -4.43 24.22 -7.98
N SER A 43 -3.43 23.39 -8.26
CA SER A 43 -3.20 22.76 -9.56
C SER A 43 -4.34 21.80 -9.94
N PHE A 44 -4.85 21.04 -8.97
CA PHE A 44 -5.94 20.09 -9.19
C PHE A 44 -7.33 20.65 -8.85
N ARG A 45 -7.42 21.91 -8.41
CA ARG A 45 -8.66 22.61 -8.03
C ARG A 45 -9.52 21.81 -7.04
N MET A 46 -8.87 21.22 -6.04
CA MET A 46 -9.50 20.35 -5.06
C MET A 46 -8.97 20.64 -3.66
N LYS A 47 -9.62 20.08 -2.64
CA LYS A 47 -9.12 20.08 -1.26
C LYS A 47 -8.61 18.72 -0.85
N LEU A 48 -7.40 18.71 -0.28
CA LEU A 48 -6.87 17.53 0.36
C LEU A 48 -7.53 17.37 1.72
N THR A 49 -7.84 16.13 2.08
CA THR A 49 -8.46 15.82 3.36
C THR A 49 -7.46 15.98 4.50
N LYS A 50 -7.98 16.23 5.71
CA LYS A 50 -7.15 16.46 6.90
C LYS A 50 -6.20 15.29 7.20
N ASP A 51 -6.63 14.06 6.97
CA ASP A 51 -5.80 12.87 7.18
C ASP A 51 -4.62 12.77 6.19
N ILE A 52 -4.78 13.19 4.94
CA ILE A 52 -3.67 13.33 3.97
C ILE A 52 -2.64 14.33 4.51
N TYR A 53 -3.09 15.51 4.94
CA TYR A 53 -2.21 16.51 5.56
C TYR A 53 -1.47 15.95 6.79
N GLU A 54 -2.21 15.36 7.73
CA GLU A 54 -1.65 14.82 8.97
C GLU A 54 -0.63 13.70 8.73
N PHE A 55 -0.85 12.86 7.72
CA PHE A 55 0.07 11.80 7.35
C PHE A 55 1.31 12.35 6.66
N TYR A 56 1.14 13.06 5.53
CA TYR A 56 2.26 13.50 4.71
C TYR A 56 3.12 14.56 5.38
N SER A 57 2.56 15.39 6.27
CA SER A 57 3.35 16.35 7.07
C SER A 57 4.32 15.69 8.06
N GLN A 58 4.18 14.39 8.32
CA GLN A 58 5.07 13.65 9.23
C GLN A 58 6.13 12.83 8.50
N VAL A 59 5.75 12.11 7.45
CA VAL A 59 6.62 11.13 6.79
C VAL A 59 7.03 11.50 5.38
N GLY A 60 6.23 12.26 4.63
CA GLY A 60 6.49 12.63 3.23
C GLY A 60 6.45 11.47 2.23
N PHE A 61 7.17 10.38 2.51
CA PHE A 61 7.18 9.12 1.78
C PHE A 61 7.74 8.00 2.68
N VAL A 62 7.54 6.74 2.30
CA VAL A 62 8.12 5.56 2.95
C VAL A 62 8.50 4.53 1.90
N ASN A 63 9.75 4.09 1.90
CA ASN A 63 10.22 2.98 1.07
C ASN A 63 10.88 1.92 1.96
N ILE A 64 10.18 0.82 2.20
CA ILE A 64 10.68 -0.30 3.00
C ILE A 64 10.51 -1.58 2.18
N GLU A 65 11.61 -2.26 1.95
CA GLU A 65 11.64 -3.56 1.28
C GLU A 65 12.39 -4.56 2.15
N TRP A 66 11.86 -5.76 2.27
CA TRP A 66 12.49 -6.84 3.02
C TRP A 66 12.17 -8.19 2.38
N ARG A 67 12.98 -9.20 2.68
CA ARG A 67 12.73 -10.58 2.27
C ARG A 67 13.26 -11.59 3.28
N PHE A 68 12.74 -12.81 3.23
CA PHE A 68 13.38 -13.93 3.92
C PHE A 68 14.73 -14.25 3.27
N LYS A 69 15.74 -14.52 4.11
CA LYS A 69 17.11 -14.87 3.67
C LYS A 69 17.18 -16.18 2.89
N LYS A 70 16.18 -17.05 3.07
CA LYS A 70 16.06 -18.34 2.39
C LYS A 70 14.61 -18.52 1.95
N PRO A 71 14.37 -19.17 0.79
CA PRO A 71 13.04 -19.60 0.41
C PRO A 71 12.42 -20.48 1.50
N LEU A 72 11.13 -20.34 1.70
CA LEU A 72 10.36 -21.22 2.58
C LEU A 72 9.85 -22.42 1.78
N GLN A 73 9.81 -23.58 2.42
CA GLN A 73 9.37 -24.83 1.81
C GLN A 73 7.93 -25.13 2.27
N LEU A 74 7.00 -25.28 1.32
CA LEU A 74 5.61 -25.68 1.58
C LEU A 74 5.18 -26.65 0.48
N ASP A 75 4.69 -27.85 0.86
CA ASP A 75 4.24 -28.90 -0.06
C ASP A 75 5.22 -29.21 -1.21
N GLU A 76 6.51 -29.37 -0.87
CA GLU A 76 7.62 -29.64 -1.81
C GLU A 76 7.92 -28.50 -2.81
N GLN A 77 7.34 -27.31 -2.59
CA GLN A 77 7.60 -26.12 -3.39
C GLN A 77 8.34 -25.04 -2.59
N GLU A 78 9.25 -24.34 -3.27
CA GLU A 78 9.95 -23.17 -2.73
C GLU A 78 9.16 -21.90 -2.97
N TYR A 79 8.96 -21.15 -1.90
CA TYR A 79 8.32 -19.84 -1.93
C TYR A 79 9.31 -18.78 -1.50
N VAL A 80 9.48 -17.78 -2.37
CA VAL A 80 10.12 -16.52 -1.98
C VAL A 80 9.08 -15.72 -1.22
N VAL A 81 9.46 -15.24 -0.04
CA VAL A 81 8.59 -14.43 0.80
C VAL A 81 9.29 -13.12 1.07
N ASP A 82 8.61 -12.06 0.66
CA ASP A 82 9.08 -10.69 0.75
C ASP A 82 7.93 -9.76 1.10
N GLY A 83 8.29 -8.50 1.36
CA GLY A 83 7.32 -7.45 1.56
C GLY A 83 7.87 -6.11 1.11
N LYS A 84 6.95 -5.27 0.68
CA LYS A 84 7.20 -3.93 0.17
C LYS A 84 6.15 -2.97 0.71
N ILE A 85 6.65 -1.84 1.22
CA ILE A 85 5.88 -0.65 1.53
C ILE A 85 6.47 0.46 0.70
N ASN A 86 5.71 0.97 -0.26
CA ASN A 86 6.20 2.00 -1.17
C ASN A 86 5.21 3.16 -1.20
N ILE A 87 5.17 3.87 -0.07
CA ILE A 87 4.37 5.08 0.05
C ILE A 87 5.09 6.21 -0.67
N LEU A 88 4.51 6.64 -1.77
CA LEU A 88 5.11 7.60 -2.70
C LEU A 88 5.16 9.01 -2.09
N PRO A 89 6.12 9.86 -2.49
CA PRO A 89 6.08 11.29 -2.23
C PRO A 89 4.75 11.89 -2.69
N LEU A 90 4.20 12.82 -1.90
CA LEU A 90 2.90 13.44 -2.21
C LEU A 90 2.85 14.05 -3.63
N HIS A 91 3.97 14.56 -4.12
CA HIS A 91 4.10 15.04 -5.49
C HIS A 91 3.78 13.91 -6.51
N ASP A 92 4.53 12.81 -6.45
CA ASP A 92 4.37 11.68 -7.36
C ASP A 92 2.97 11.07 -7.29
N VAL A 93 2.33 11.05 -6.11
CA VAL A 93 0.92 10.63 -5.96
C VAL A 93 0.00 11.39 -6.95
N PHE A 94 0.22 12.69 -7.11
CA PHE A 94 -0.66 13.58 -7.89
C PHE A 94 -0.24 13.81 -9.33
N TRP A 95 1.05 13.98 -9.57
CA TRP A 95 1.60 14.22 -10.89
C TRP A 95 2.01 12.93 -11.61
N GLY A 96 2.18 11.82 -10.89
CA GLY A 96 2.68 10.57 -11.45
C GLY A 96 4.17 10.64 -11.79
N VAL A 97 4.67 9.55 -12.37
CA VAL A 97 6.04 9.50 -12.89
C VAL A 97 6.14 10.43 -14.11
N ASP A 98 7.18 11.27 -14.13
CA ASP A 98 7.46 12.25 -15.20
C ASP A 98 6.28 13.19 -15.53
N ASP A 99 5.46 13.55 -14.53
CA ASP A 99 4.28 14.42 -14.66
C ASP A 99 3.18 13.88 -15.60
N LEU A 100 3.17 12.58 -15.89
CA LEU A 100 2.24 11.95 -16.83
C LEU A 100 0.86 11.59 -16.23
N GLY A 101 0.60 11.95 -14.98
CA GLY A 101 -0.66 11.69 -14.28
C GLY A 101 -1.00 10.20 -14.25
N TRP A 102 0.02 9.36 -14.11
CA TRP A 102 -0.08 7.89 -14.10
C TRP A 102 -0.58 7.26 -15.41
N GLY A 103 -0.52 8.01 -16.51
CA GLY A 103 -0.73 7.46 -17.85
C GLY A 103 0.35 6.42 -18.20
N ASN A 104 -0.04 5.39 -18.94
CA ASN A 104 0.79 4.23 -19.28
C ASN A 104 1.26 3.38 -18.09
N ILE A 105 0.71 3.62 -16.89
CA ILE A 105 0.93 2.82 -15.69
C ILE A 105 -0.42 2.27 -15.20
N LEU A 106 -1.36 3.16 -14.87
CA LEU A 106 -2.69 2.77 -14.38
C LEU A 106 -3.76 2.76 -15.47
N TRP A 107 -3.49 3.43 -16.58
CA TRP A 107 -4.43 3.50 -17.70
C TRP A 107 -3.69 3.67 -19.02
N PHE A 108 -4.23 3.03 -20.05
CA PHE A 108 -3.63 2.97 -21.38
C PHE A 108 -4.61 3.47 -22.43
N ASP A 109 -4.09 3.89 -23.59
CA ASP A 109 -4.91 4.47 -24.66
C ASP A 109 -5.87 3.49 -25.32
N HIS A 110 -5.60 2.19 -25.25
CA HIS A 110 -6.46 1.14 -25.78
C HIS A 110 -7.61 0.76 -24.83
N MET A 111 -7.65 1.27 -23.59
CA MET A 111 -8.75 1.03 -22.66
C MET A 111 -10.02 1.75 -23.10
N GLU A 112 -11.18 1.16 -22.77
CA GLU A 112 -12.47 1.84 -22.96
C GLU A 112 -12.49 3.20 -22.25
N ASN A 113 -13.10 4.20 -22.91
CA ASN A 113 -13.11 5.58 -22.41
C ASN A 113 -13.67 5.70 -20.99
N ALA A 114 -14.72 4.96 -20.64
CA ALA A 114 -15.29 4.97 -19.29
C ALA A 114 -14.30 4.45 -18.24
N THR A 115 -13.62 3.35 -18.52
CA THR A 115 -12.58 2.76 -17.66
C THR A 115 -11.40 3.72 -17.51
N LYS A 116 -10.92 4.29 -18.61
CA LYS A 116 -9.84 5.28 -18.63
C LYS A 116 -10.19 6.53 -17.81
N GLN A 117 -11.40 7.05 -17.94
CA GLN A 117 -11.88 8.18 -17.12
C GLN A 117 -11.93 7.83 -15.62
N LYS A 118 -12.31 6.60 -15.28
CA LYS A 118 -12.32 6.11 -13.91
C LYS A 118 -10.91 6.01 -13.33
N MET A 119 -9.96 5.42 -14.06
CA MET A 119 -8.57 5.26 -13.61
C MET A 119 -7.80 6.58 -13.51
N ARG A 120 -8.10 7.56 -14.37
CA ARG A 120 -7.52 8.93 -14.29
C ARG A 120 -7.81 9.66 -12.98
N LYS A 121 -8.79 9.20 -12.21
CA LYS A 121 -9.12 9.73 -10.89
C LYS A 121 -8.30 9.09 -9.78
N LEU A 122 -7.61 7.98 -10.04
CA LEU A 122 -6.76 7.32 -9.07
C LEU A 122 -5.46 8.10 -8.85
N ARG A 123 -4.99 8.05 -7.62
CA ARG A 123 -3.80 8.71 -7.11
C ARG A 123 -3.09 7.69 -6.22
N PRO A 124 -2.25 6.80 -6.80
CA PRO A 124 -1.52 5.81 -6.04
C PRO A 124 -0.77 6.47 -4.91
N PHE A 125 -0.97 5.99 -3.70
CA PHE A 125 -0.22 6.44 -2.55
C PHE A 125 0.72 5.36 -2.05
N ASP A 126 0.32 4.08 -2.06
CA ASP A 126 1.19 2.93 -1.78
C ASP A 126 1.29 2.05 -3.03
N PHE A 127 2.44 2.07 -3.70
CA PHE A 127 2.68 1.38 -4.97
C PHE A 127 3.51 0.12 -4.74
N PHE A 128 2.85 -0.89 -4.16
CA PHE A 128 3.48 -2.06 -3.56
C PHE A 128 3.88 -3.15 -4.57
N ASP A 129 3.42 -3.09 -5.81
CA ASP A 129 3.69 -4.10 -6.84
C ASP A 129 3.96 -3.43 -8.20
N GLU A 130 5.20 -3.51 -8.67
CA GLU A 130 5.62 -2.91 -9.93
C GLU A 130 5.30 -3.80 -11.15
N GLU A 131 5.14 -5.12 -10.95
CA GLU A 131 4.88 -6.06 -12.03
C GLU A 131 3.42 -5.92 -12.51
N ASP A 132 2.48 -5.91 -11.55
CA ASP A 132 1.03 -5.81 -11.83
C ASP A 132 0.50 -4.37 -11.68
N ASN A 133 1.38 -3.38 -11.50
CA ASN A 133 1.03 -2.00 -11.13
C ASN A 133 0.04 -1.95 -9.94
N GLY A 134 0.25 -2.83 -8.97
CA GLY A 134 -0.58 -2.99 -7.79
C GLY A 134 -0.36 -1.84 -6.81
N CYS A 135 -1.44 -1.15 -6.49
CA CYS A 135 -1.39 0.01 -5.62
C CYS A 135 -2.65 0.20 -4.78
N ILE A 136 -2.46 0.88 -3.66
CA ILE A 136 -3.56 1.53 -2.95
C ILE A 136 -3.55 3.00 -3.34
N SER A 137 -4.72 3.46 -3.75
CA SER A 137 -4.90 4.78 -4.35
C SER A 137 -5.91 5.60 -3.54
N PHE A 138 -5.66 6.90 -3.47
CA PHE A 138 -6.74 7.85 -3.26
C PHE A 138 -7.61 7.94 -4.52
N GLN A 139 -8.88 8.28 -4.33
CA GLN A 139 -9.78 8.58 -5.44
C GLN A 139 -10.14 10.06 -5.45
N ARG A 140 -9.76 10.76 -6.51
CA ARG A 140 -10.09 12.17 -6.71
C ARG A 140 -11.54 12.35 -7.15
N ASN A 141 -12.27 13.22 -6.47
CA ASN A 141 -13.58 13.73 -6.88
C ASN A 141 -13.43 15.10 -7.58
N GLU A 142 -14.53 15.81 -7.82
CA GLU A 142 -14.46 17.12 -8.50
C GLU A 142 -13.83 18.20 -7.62
N THR A 143 -14.10 18.17 -6.31
CA THR A 143 -13.70 19.22 -5.37
C THR A 143 -12.84 18.73 -4.22
N ASP A 144 -12.71 17.41 -4.03
CA ASP A 144 -12.00 16.81 -2.92
C ASP A 144 -11.38 15.45 -3.28
N VAL A 145 -10.74 14.85 -2.29
CA VAL A 145 -10.27 13.47 -2.32
C VAL A 145 -11.20 12.63 -1.46
N SER A 146 -11.65 11.48 -1.99
CA SER A 146 -12.44 10.50 -1.25
C SER A 146 -11.69 10.07 0.02
N PRO A 147 -12.36 10.02 1.18
CA PRO A 147 -11.75 9.49 2.41
C PRO A 147 -11.52 7.97 2.34
N ASN A 148 -12.22 7.29 1.42
CA ASN A 148 -12.07 5.87 1.18
C ASN A 148 -11.02 5.61 0.11
N LEU A 149 -10.16 4.64 0.40
CA LEU A 149 -9.09 4.17 -0.48
C LEU A 149 -9.61 3.19 -1.53
N VAL A 150 -8.81 2.95 -2.56
CA VAL A 150 -9.07 1.98 -3.62
C VAL A 150 -7.86 1.08 -3.77
N LEU A 151 -8.07 -0.23 -3.80
CA LEU A 151 -7.07 -1.17 -4.32
C LEU A 151 -7.24 -1.28 -5.83
N TYR A 152 -6.13 -1.11 -6.55
CA TYR A 152 -6.09 -1.28 -7.99
C TYR A 152 -4.85 -2.07 -8.41
N SER A 153 -5.00 -2.93 -9.41
CA SER A 153 -3.88 -3.45 -10.21
C SER A 153 -4.35 -3.64 -11.65
N THR A 154 -3.44 -3.70 -12.62
CA THR A 154 -3.81 -3.94 -14.02
C THR A 154 -4.47 -5.29 -14.20
N ASP A 155 -4.01 -6.28 -13.45
CA ASP A 155 -4.39 -7.69 -13.60
C ASP A 155 -5.65 -8.05 -12.82
N ASN A 156 -5.83 -7.44 -11.65
CA ASN A 156 -6.94 -7.75 -10.75
C ASN A 156 -8.06 -6.72 -10.85
N GLY A 157 -7.80 -5.52 -11.34
CA GLY A 157 -8.80 -4.47 -11.55
C GLY A 157 -9.03 -3.57 -10.33
N TYR A 158 -10.22 -2.98 -10.25
CA TYR A 158 -10.56 -1.87 -9.34
C TYR A 158 -11.45 -2.32 -8.18
N TYR A 159 -11.03 -2.05 -6.95
CA TYR A 159 -11.76 -2.44 -5.73
C TYR A 159 -11.83 -1.28 -4.73
N PRO A 160 -13.00 -0.66 -4.53
CA PRO A 160 -13.21 0.29 -3.42
C PRO A 160 -12.99 -0.40 -2.08
N LEU A 161 -12.20 0.24 -1.22
CA LEU A 161 -12.01 -0.19 0.16
C LEU A 161 -12.80 0.73 1.08
N LYS A 162 -13.46 0.18 2.09
CA LYS A 162 -14.09 0.97 3.17
C LYS A 162 -13.06 1.34 4.24
N LEU A 163 -11.88 1.78 3.80
CA LEU A 163 -10.73 2.09 4.65
C LEU A 163 -10.25 3.50 4.34
N ASN A 164 -9.90 4.24 5.39
CA ASN A 164 -9.13 5.48 5.30
C ASN A 164 -7.63 5.20 5.52
N ILE A 165 -6.79 6.23 5.42
CA ILE A 165 -5.32 6.12 5.60
C ILE A 165 -4.99 5.42 6.93
N GLU A 166 -5.56 5.88 8.04
CA GLU A 166 -5.26 5.33 9.36
C GLU A 166 -5.59 3.83 9.45
N SER A 167 -6.77 3.44 8.99
CA SER A 167 -7.22 2.04 9.06
C SER A 167 -6.38 1.15 8.15
N TYR A 168 -6.02 1.65 6.97
CA TYR A 168 -5.12 0.96 6.07
C TYR A 168 -3.73 0.77 6.66
N LEU A 169 -3.12 1.85 7.20
CA LEU A 169 -1.77 1.79 7.77
C LEU A 169 -1.71 0.82 8.97
N LYS A 170 -2.76 0.71 9.77
CA LYS A 170 -2.83 -0.31 10.83
C LYS A 170 -2.67 -1.73 10.27
N LEU A 171 -3.34 -2.03 9.16
CA LEU A 171 -3.27 -3.34 8.50
C LEU A 171 -1.91 -3.52 7.80
N LEU A 172 -1.40 -2.49 7.14
CA LEU A 172 -0.07 -2.48 6.52
C LEU A 172 1.03 -2.81 7.53
N LEU A 173 1.00 -2.17 8.69
CA LEU A 173 1.99 -2.40 9.75
C LEU A 173 1.87 -3.80 10.36
N GLN A 174 0.64 -4.32 10.52
CA GLN A 174 0.40 -5.68 11.01
C GLN A 174 0.92 -6.74 10.05
N THR A 175 0.68 -6.55 8.76
CA THR A 175 1.15 -7.44 7.68
C THR A 175 2.62 -7.21 7.33
N LYS A 176 3.24 -6.17 7.92
CA LYS A 176 4.60 -5.70 7.61
C LYS A 176 4.81 -5.44 6.11
N GLY A 177 3.75 -5.18 5.35
CA GLY A 177 3.82 -5.02 3.90
C GLY A 177 4.16 -6.29 3.13
N ILE A 178 3.96 -7.49 3.70
CA ILE A 178 4.17 -8.76 2.96
C ILE A 178 3.45 -8.73 1.60
N SER A 179 4.11 -9.20 0.56
CA SER A 179 3.64 -9.05 -0.81
C SER A 179 2.21 -9.55 -1.01
N ARG A 180 1.46 -8.77 -1.80
CA ARG A 180 0.05 -9.01 -2.16
C ARG A 180 -0.94 -9.02 -0.97
N TRP A 181 -0.53 -8.67 0.26
CA TRP A 181 -1.44 -8.62 1.41
C TRP A 181 -2.73 -7.79 1.20
N PRO A 182 -2.76 -6.68 0.43
CA PRO A 182 -3.99 -5.90 0.29
C PRO A 182 -5.11 -6.68 -0.42
N PHE A 183 -4.76 -7.71 -1.20
CA PHE A 183 -5.75 -8.57 -1.84
C PHE A 183 -6.53 -9.44 -0.85
N LEU A 184 -6.05 -9.59 0.39
CA LEU A 184 -6.81 -10.22 1.48
C LEU A 184 -8.05 -9.39 1.87
N LEU A 185 -8.10 -8.10 1.53
CA LEU A 185 -9.20 -7.19 1.85
C LEU A 185 -10.38 -7.32 0.90
N VAL A 186 -10.20 -8.04 -0.21
CA VAL A 186 -11.18 -8.14 -1.28
C VAL A 186 -11.42 -9.60 -1.60
N LYS A 187 -12.65 -9.95 -2.00
CA LYS A 187 -12.91 -11.24 -2.65
C LYS A 187 -12.43 -11.16 -4.10
N ALA A 188 -11.12 -11.00 -4.31
CA ALA A 188 -10.57 -11.03 -5.65
C ALA A 188 -10.72 -12.46 -6.23
N PRO A 189 -11.14 -12.60 -7.49
CA PRO A 189 -11.09 -13.87 -8.21
C PRO A 189 -9.63 -14.13 -8.63
N ILE A 190 -8.71 -14.20 -7.66
CA ILE A 190 -7.40 -14.77 -7.94
C ILE A 190 -7.71 -16.23 -8.28
N ASN A 191 -7.42 -16.68 -9.51
CA ASN A 191 -7.62 -18.08 -9.91
C ASN A 191 -6.82 -19.06 -9.01
N GLU A 192 -5.96 -18.53 -8.13
CA GLU A 192 -5.16 -19.19 -7.09
C GLU A 192 -5.55 -18.76 -5.66
N ASN A 193 -6.80 -18.34 -5.42
CA ASN A 193 -7.23 -17.83 -4.10
C ASN A 193 -6.93 -18.82 -2.96
N GLU A 194 -7.05 -20.13 -3.20
CA GLU A 194 -6.71 -21.14 -2.18
C GLU A 194 -5.21 -21.22 -1.88
N ILE A 195 -4.35 -21.21 -2.90
CA ILE A 195 -2.89 -21.25 -2.72
C ILE A 195 -2.44 -19.97 -2.05
N PHE A 196 -2.82 -18.80 -2.58
CA PHE A 196 -2.49 -17.51 -1.96
C PHE A 196 -2.94 -17.43 -0.50
N MET A 197 -4.18 -17.85 -0.20
CA MET A 197 -4.67 -17.84 1.19
C MET A 197 -3.94 -18.86 2.07
N ALA A 198 -3.54 -20.02 1.55
CA ALA A 198 -2.75 -21.01 2.28
C ALA A 198 -1.32 -20.51 2.56
N THR A 199 -0.68 -19.92 1.55
CA THR A 199 0.61 -19.22 1.62
C THR A 199 0.57 -18.13 2.68
N MET A 200 -0.42 -17.24 2.62
CA MET A 200 -0.59 -16.16 3.59
C MET A 200 -0.85 -16.68 5.01
N LYS A 201 -1.69 -17.71 5.19
CA LYS A 201 -1.90 -18.35 6.50
C LYS A 201 -0.64 -18.98 7.07
N THR A 202 0.29 -19.42 6.22
CA THR A 202 1.55 -20.04 6.64
C THR A 202 2.58 -18.98 7.00
N PHE A 203 2.68 -17.91 6.22
CA PHE A 203 3.77 -16.94 6.34
C PHE A 203 3.46 -15.76 7.26
N LEU A 204 2.22 -15.28 7.31
CA LEU A 204 1.83 -14.21 8.23
C LEU A 204 2.23 -14.51 9.69
N PRO A 205 1.94 -15.69 10.27
CA PRO A 205 2.33 -16.02 11.64
C PRO A 205 3.82 -15.84 11.93
N LEU A 206 4.70 -16.09 10.94
CA LEU A 206 6.15 -15.98 11.09
C LEU A 206 6.59 -14.52 11.28
N LEU A 207 5.74 -13.56 10.89
CA LEU A 207 5.98 -12.14 11.03
C LEU A 207 5.47 -11.58 12.37
N PHE A 208 4.68 -12.33 13.14
CA PHE A 208 4.12 -11.86 14.41
C PHE A 208 4.99 -12.29 15.59
N LYS A 209 5.07 -11.44 16.63
CA LYS A 209 5.87 -11.77 17.83
C LYS A 209 5.28 -12.94 18.62
N ASN A 210 3.96 -13.16 18.52
CA ASN A 210 3.25 -14.24 19.18
C ASN A 210 1.88 -14.51 18.53
N ASN A 211 1.31 -15.68 18.84
CA ASN A 211 0.00 -16.11 18.33
C ASN A 211 -1.15 -15.16 18.67
N LYS A 212 -1.10 -14.45 19.81
CA LYS A 212 -2.16 -13.52 20.21
C LYS A 212 -2.25 -12.31 19.26
N GLU A 213 -1.10 -11.83 18.78
CA GLU A 213 -1.03 -10.74 17.80
C GLU A 213 -1.60 -11.20 16.44
N TYR A 214 -1.26 -12.41 16.02
CA TYR A 214 -1.81 -13.03 14.81
C TYR A 214 -3.32 -13.27 14.90
N ASP A 215 -3.83 -13.81 16.01
CA ASP A 215 -5.26 -14.04 16.22
C ASP A 215 -6.06 -12.73 16.17
N LEU A 216 -5.50 -11.66 16.75
CA LEU A 216 -6.10 -10.32 16.70
C LEU A 216 -6.13 -9.78 15.26
N PHE A 217 -5.04 -9.97 14.51
CA PHE A 217 -4.99 -9.63 13.09
C PHE A 217 -6.06 -10.39 12.29
N MET A 218 -6.15 -11.72 12.44
CA MET A 218 -7.14 -12.53 11.73
C MET A 218 -8.58 -12.14 12.07
N LYS A 219 -8.84 -11.75 13.32
CA LYS A 219 -10.14 -11.21 13.73
C LYS A 219 -10.46 -9.88 13.06
N ASN A 220 -9.46 -9.01 12.85
CA ASN A 220 -9.63 -7.73 12.17
C ASN A 220 -9.73 -7.85 10.65
N MET A 221 -9.10 -8.88 10.06
CA MET A 221 -9.19 -9.20 8.64
C MET A 221 -10.56 -9.76 8.26
N ASN A 222 -11.22 -10.46 9.19
CA ASN A 222 -12.63 -10.79 9.11
C ASN A 222 -13.50 -9.59 9.57
N LEU A 223 -13.38 -8.46 8.86
CA LEU A 223 -14.41 -7.41 8.92
C LEU A 223 -15.82 -8.01 8.81
#